data_AF-E0UNF8-F1
#
_entry.id   AF-E0UNF8-F1
#
_cell.length_a   1.000
_cell.length_b   1.000
_cell.length_c   1.000
_cell.angle_alpha   90.00
_cell.angle_beta   90.00
_cell.angle_gamma   90.00
#
_symmetry.space_group_name_H-M   'P 1'
#
loop_
_entity.id
_entity.type
_entity.pdbx_description
1 polymer ?
#
loop_
_entity_poly.entity_id
_entity_poly.type
_entity_poly.pdbx_seq_one_letter_code
_entity_poly.pdbx_strand_id
1 'polypeptide(L)'
;MLISHRCGKSIIRLAQKVVPDIEADPHQIEGTVAVVNHQTVLANLQGGDLLICRFNAPLFSWCLAALRAGYSATIRGRDIGKSLVSFARNYLDEPTDWPDVWWERFNQLVAAEILQLAETNQKQKAEALQDRYWSISYCYNELGGSCHSFDLFAQKLLNLFNDDSRKQIVFSSIHRAKGDESDRCFILKADCLPYVDKAKKSWQIEQEYNLLYVAITRAKKELYLVPFGKNDSVVYSPGVPLEVLDKPPEEIISFPVLPETDSRDKATQSPEFLIDTKIESQQCDEKPKDTVVQLSLF
;
A
#
# COMPACT_ATOMS: atom_id res chain seq x y z
N MET A 1 27.46 3.60 6.40
CA MET A 1 27.03 4.45 5.27
C MET A 1 26.21 3.57 4.34
N LEU A 2 24.93 3.89 4.14
CA LEU A 2 24.01 3.09 3.32
C LEU A 2 23.85 3.79 1.96
N ILE A 3 24.48 3.28 0.90
CA ILE A 3 24.39 3.87 -0.44
C ILE A 3 23.23 3.24 -1.20
N SER A 4 22.31 4.05 -1.70
CA SER A 4 21.25 3.64 -2.62
C SER A 4 21.70 3.83 -4.07
N HIS A 5 21.84 2.71 -4.77
CA HIS A 5 22.13 2.69 -6.20
C HIS A 5 20.86 2.72 -7.09
N ARG A 6 19.67 2.72 -6.47
CA ARG A 6 18.39 2.48 -7.17
C ARG A 6 17.56 3.73 -7.40
N CYS A 7 17.49 4.61 -6.41
CA CYS A 7 16.64 5.81 -6.48
C CYS A 7 17.45 7.02 -6.96
N GLY A 8 16.79 7.92 -7.69
CA GLY A 8 17.35 9.22 -8.05
C GLY A 8 17.71 10.07 -6.82
N LYS A 9 18.66 10.97 -6.98
CA LYS A 9 19.23 11.80 -5.91
C LYS A 9 18.17 12.60 -5.16
N SER A 10 17.22 13.22 -5.86
CA SER A 10 16.12 13.99 -5.27
C SER A 10 15.22 13.14 -4.37
N ILE A 11 14.96 11.90 -4.77
CA ILE A 11 14.17 10.95 -3.96
C ILE A 11 14.94 10.57 -2.69
N ILE A 12 16.24 10.34 -2.80
CA ILE A 12 17.08 10.05 -1.64
C ILE A 12 17.20 11.25 -0.70
N ARG A 13 17.31 12.48 -1.20
CA ARG A 13 17.28 13.69 -0.35
C ARG A 13 15.99 13.80 0.46
N LEU A 14 14.85 13.40 -0.11
CA LEU A 14 13.61 13.30 0.66
C LEU A 14 13.67 12.16 1.70
N ALA A 15 14.18 10.98 1.31
CA ALA A 15 14.33 9.84 2.21
C ALA A 15 15.28 10.11 3.39
N GLN A 16 16.30 10.95 3.20
CA GLN A 16 17.25 11.38 4.24
C GLN A 16 16.57 12.11 5.40
N LYS A 17 15.38 12.69 5.19
CA LYS A 17 14.59 13.28 6.28
C LYS A 17 14.05 12.24 7.25
N VAL A 18 13.96 10.97 6.82
CA VAL A 18 13.54 9.84 7.66
C VAL A 18 14.74 9.02 8.12
N VAL A 19 15.70 8.78 7.22
CA VAL A 19 16.92 8.01 7.49
C VAL A 19 18.14 8.84 7.09
N PRO A 20 18.70 9.68 7.98
CA PRO A 20 19.76 10.63 7.63
C PRO A 20 21.03 10.01 7.02
N ASP A 21 21.34 8.76 7.38
CA ASP A 21 22.57 8.07 6.97
C ASP A 21 22.51 7.44 5.56
N ILE A 22 21.36 7.53 4.86
CA ILE A 22 21.23 7.05 3.48
C ILE A 22 21.83 8.07 2.52
N GLU A 23 22.62 7.60 1.56
CA GLU A 23 23.21 8.45 0.52
C GLU A 23 22.82 7.95 -0.86
N ALA A 24 22.71 8.88 -1.81
CA ALA A 24 22.50 8.52 -3.20
C ALA A 24 23.83 8.17 -3.84
N ASP A 25 23.84 7.19 -4.73
CA ASP A 25 24.99 6.98 -5.62
C ASP A 25 25.32 8.29 -6.37
N PRO A 26 26.58 8.80 -6.31
CA PRO A 26 26.99 10.00 -7.02
C PRO A 26 26.75 9.95 -8.53
N HIS A 27 26.68 8.75 -9.12
CA HIS A 27 26.42 8.53 -10.54
C HIS A 27 24.94 8.36 -10.88
N GLN A 28 24.04 8.37 -9.89
CA GLN A 28 22.60 8.32 -10.19
C GLN A 28 22.09 9.60 -10.84
N ILE A 29 20.97 9.43 -11.54
CA ILE A 29 20.19 10.54 -12.07
C ILE A 29 19.68 11.42 -10.93
N GLU A 30 19.33 12.66 -11.26
CA GLU A 30 18.73 13.56 -10.29
C GLU A 30 17.35 13.06 -9.84
N GLY A 31 16.54 12.57 -10.78
CA GLY A 31 15.16 12.18 -10.52
C GLY A 31 14.25 13.37 -10.15
N THR A 32 12.97 13.10 -9.97
CA THR A 32 11.94 14.11 -9.71
C THR A 32 11.18 13.76 -8.45
N VAL A 33 10.95 14.77 -7.60
CA VAL A 33 9.99 14.72 -6.50
C VAL A 33 9.07 15.92 -6.68
N ALA A 34 7.77 15.69 -6.82
CA ALA A 34 6.80 16.77 -7.02
C ALA A 34 5.48 16.48 -6.29
N VAL A 35 4.80 17.54 -5.87
CA VAL A 35 3.44 17.44 -5.33
C VAL A 35 2.46 17.67 -6.48
N VAL A 36 1.48 16.78 -6.64
CA VAL A 36 0.55 16.84 -7.77
C VAL A 36 -0.90 16.72 -7.33
N ASN A 37 -1.79 17.38 -8.06
CA ASN A 37 -3.21 17.36 -7.80
C ASN A 37 -3.84 16.01 -8.21
N HIS A 38 -4.67 15.43 -7.33
CA HIS A 38 -5.42 14.20 -7.56
C HIS A 38 -6.16 14.15 -8.91
N GLN A 39 -6.73 15.27 -9.37
CA GLN A 39 -7.50 15.32 -10.63
C GLN A 39 -6.66 14.98 -11.86
N THR A 40 -5.38 15.35 -11.85
CA THR A 40 -4.51 15.19 -13.03
C THR A 40 -3.81 13.84 -13.07
N VAL A 41 -3.74 13.12 -11.95
CA VAL A 41 -3.02 11.84 -11.88
C VAL A 41 -3.64 10.80 -12.80
N LEU A 42 -4.96 10.58 -12.76
CA LEU A 42 -5.62 9.57 -13.61
C LEU A 42 -5.40 9.83 -15.11
N ALA A 43 -5.36 11.10 -15.52
CA ALA A 43 -5.15 11.48 -16.92
C ALA A 43 -3.71 11.26 -17.40
N ASN A 44 -2.75 11.14 -16.48
CA ASN A 44 -1.32 10.99 -16.75
C ASN A 44 -0.79 9.60 -16.35
N LEU A 45 -1.71 8.67 -16.04
CA LEU A 45 -1.35 7.28 -15.79
C LEU A 45 -0.85 6.61 -17.06
N GLN A 46 0.17 5.78 -16.88
CA GLN A 46 0.71 4.92 -17.93
C GLN A 46 1.09 3.54 -17.38
N GLY A 47 1.19 2.58 -18.29
CA GLY A 47 1.59 1.22 -17.92
C GLY A 47 2.95 1.20 -17.22
N GLY A 48 3.03 0.46 -16.10
CA GLY A 48 4.22 0.39 -15.25
C GLY A 48 4.22 1.38 -14.09
N ASP A 49 3.29 2.34 -14.03
CA ASP A 49 3.14 3.22 -12.86
C ASP A 49 2.79 2.41 -11.60
N LEU A 50 3.40 2.79 -10.48
CA LEU A 50 3.11 2.23 -9.17
C LEU A 50 2.43 3.28 -8.29
N LEU A 51 1.22 2.98 -7.81
CA LEU A 51 0.47 3.83 -6.89
C LEU A 51 0.41 3.16 -5.53
N ILE A 52 0.90 3.85 -4.51
CA ILE A 52 0.96 3.32 -3.15
C ILE A 52 0.18 4.16 -2.17
N CYS A 53 -0.48 3.51 -1.21
CA CYS A 53 -1.23 4.19 -0.16
C CYS A 53 -1.11 3.45 1.18
N ARG A 54 -1.24 4.18 2.29
CA ARG A 54 -1.31 3.60 3.63
C ARG A 54 -2.61 2.80 3.88
N PHE A 55 -3.65 3.14 3.13
CA PHE A 55 -5.02 2.63 3.24
C PHE A 55 -5.42 1.88 1.97
N ASN A 56 -6.32 0.89 2.07
CA ASN A 56 -6.74 0.13 0.89
C ASN A 56 -7.87 0.83 0.12
N ALA A 57 -8.82 1.47 0.81
CA ALA A 57 -9.99 2.07 0.17
C ALA A 57 -9.63 3.04 -0.98
N PRO A 58 -8.62 3.92 -0.85
CA PRO A 58 -8.16 4.74 -1.96
C PRO A 58 -7.64 3.90 -3.13
N LEU A 59 -6.91 2.81 -2.88
CA LEU A 59 -6.40 1.94 -3.95
C LEU A 59 -7.55 1.34 -4.78
N PHE A 60 -8.63 0.92 -4.12
CA PHE A 60 -9.82 0.42 -4.82
C PHE A 60 -10.49 1.50 -5.66
N SER A 61 -10.76 2.67 -5.06
CA SER A 61 -11.37 3.80 -5.77
C SER A 61 -10.57 4.18 -7.02
N TRP A 62 -9.25 4.32 -6.89
CA TRP A 62 -8.37 4.69 -7.99
C TRP A 62 -8.20 3.57 -9.03
N CYS A 63 -8.08 2.31 -8.62
CA CYS A 63 -7.98 1.18 -9.53
C CYS A 63 -9.24 1.05 -10.39
N LEU A 64 -10.43 1.11 -9.77
CA LEU A 64 -11.70 1.08 -10.48
C LEU A 64 -11.84 2.26 -11.44
N ALA A 65 -11.43 3.46 -11.03
CA ALA A 65 -11.44 4.63 -11.90
C ALA A 65 -10.48 4.48 -13.11
N ALA A 66 -9.29 3.90 -12.91
CA ALA A 66 -8.34 3.63 -13.99
C ALA A 66 -8.90 2.58 -14.98
N LEU A 67 -9.51 1.51 -14.48
CA LEU A 67 -10.19 0.50 -15.31
C LEU A 67 -11.32 1.12 -16.13
N ARG A 68 -12.15 1.98 -15.52
CA ARG A 68 -13.23 2.71 -16.19
C ARG A 68 -12.71 3.63 -17.30
N ALA A 69 -11.55 4.25 -17.08
CA ALA A 69 -10.87 5.07 -18.09
C ALA A 69 -10.15 4.25 -19.18
N GLY A 70 -10.28 2.91 -19.17
CA GLY A 70 -9.73 2.02 -20.20
C GLY A 70 -8.28 1.59 -19.98
N TYR A 71 -7.68 1.93 -18.84
CA TYR A 71 -6.33 1.47 -18.51
C TYR A 71 -6.33 0.03 -17.98
N SER A 72 -5.24 -0.69 -18.20
CA SER A 72 -5.01 -1.97 -17.54
C SER A 72 -4.44 -1.73 -16.14
N ALA A 73 -5.18 -2.09 -15.10
CA ALA A 73 -4.83 -1.84 -13.70
C ALA A 73 -5.07 -3.06 -12.82
N THR A 74 -4.28 -3.19 -11.75
CA THR A 74 -4.37 -4.30 -10.77
C THR A 74 -4.02 -3.82 -9.36
N ILE A 75 -4.54 -4.50 -8.34
CA ILE A 75 -4.23 -4.29 -6.93
C ILE A 75 -3.32 -5.42 -6.43
N ARG A 76 -2.20 -5.07 -5.81
CA ARG A 76 -1.26 -6.01 -5.19
C ARG A 76 -1.85 -6.60 -3.91
N GLY A 77 -1.64 -7.91 -3.74
CA GLY A 77 -1.98 -8.63 -2.52
C GLY A 77 -3.32 -9.35 -2.59
N ARG A 78 -3.36 -10.46 -3.35
CA ARG A 78 -4.57 -11.30 -3.54
C ARG A 78 -5.25 -11.73 -2.24
N ASP A 79 -4.50 -11.88 -1.15
CA ASP A 79 -5.07 -12.25 0.16
C ASP A 79 -5.94 -11.13 0.77
N ILE A 80 -5.72 -9.87 0.41
CA ILE A 80 -6.61 -8.75 0.79
C ILE A 80 -7.98 -8.95 0.12
N GLY A 81 -8.00 -9.27 -1.17
CA GLY A 81 -9.23 -9.57 -1.90
C GLY A 81 -10.02 -10.72 -1.26
N LYS A 82 -9.34 -11.83 -0.92
CA LYS A 82 -9.97 -12.96 -0.22
C LYS A 82 -10.55 -12.57 1.14
N SER A 83 -9.80 -11.78 1.92
CA SER A 83 -10.24 -11.29 3.23
C SER A 83 -11.48 -10.39 3.11
N LEU A 84 -11.52 -9.50 2.12
CA LEU A 84 -12.66 -8.63 1.85
C LEU A 84 -13.89 -9.43 1.40
N VAL A 85 -13.73 -10.42 0.53
CA VAL A 85 -14.84 -11.29 0.10
C VAL A 85 -15.39 -12.08 1.28
N SER A 86 -14.52 -12.63 2.12
CA SER A 86 -14.92 -13.34 3.35
C SER A 86 -15.71 -12.41 4.28
N PHE A 87 -15.20 -11.19 4.51
CA PHE A 87 -15.87 -10.20 5.33
C PHE A 87 -17.24 -9.79 4.75
N ALA A 88 -17.32 -9.51 3.44
CA ALA A 88 -18.57 -9.17 2.75
C ALA A 88 -19.61 -10.30 2.81
N ARG A 89 -19.15 -11.55 2.73
CA ARG A 89 -20.01 -12.74 2.78
C ARG A 89 -20.70 -12.93 4.12
N ASN A 90 -20.10 -12.46 5.22
CA ASN A 90 -20.72 -12.54 6.55
C ASN A 90 -22.04 -11.76 6.66
N TYR A 91 -22.34 -10.89 5.69
CA TYR A 91 -23.58 -10.10 5.63
C TYR A 91 -24.58 -10.66 4.60
N LEU A 92 -24.29 -11.81 3.98
CA LEU A 92 -25.17 -12.52 3.07
C LEU A 92 -25.79 -13.72 3.80
N ASP A 93 -27.05 -13.58 4.22
CA ASP A 93 -27.79 -14.65 4.90
C ASP A 93 -28.32 -15.65 3.87
N GLU A 94 -29.01 -15.15 2.84
CA GLU A 94 -29.57 -15.95 1.75
C GLU A 94 -29.02 -15.47 0.39
N PRO A 95 -28.80 -16.36 -0.59
CA PRO A 95 -28.36 -15.96 -1.94
C PRO A 95 -29.28 -14.93 -2.62
N THR A 96 -30.57 -14.92 -2.26
CA THR A 96 -31.59 -14.00 -2.78
C THR A 96 -31.49 -12.58 -2.22
N ASP A 97 -30.69 -12.34 -1.17
CA ASP A 97 -30.53 -11.01 -0.59
C ASP A 97 -29.77 -10.05 -1.52
N TRP A 98 -29.03 -10.58 -2.49
CA TRP A 98 -28.29 -9.77 -3.45
C TRP A 98 -29.22 -9.12 -4.50
N PRO A 99 -28.99 -7.86 -4.92
CA PRO A 99 -27.96 -6.92 -4.46
C PRO A 99 -28.42 -5.99 -3.32
N ASP A 100 -29.72 -5.64 -3.27
CA ASP A 100 -30.18 -4.48 -2.49
C ASP A 100 -30.32 -4.80 -0.99
N VAL A 101 -30.93 -5.93 -0.63
CA VAL A 101 -31.13 -6.34 0.77
C VAL A 101 -29.78 -6.55 1.44
N TRP A 102 -28.84 -7.20 0.73
CA TRP A 102 -27.46 -7.38 1.18
C TRP A 102 -26.78 -6.02 1.41
N TRP A 103 -26.92 -5.08 0.47
CA TRP A 103 -26.28 -3.77 0.58
C TRP A 103 -26.83 -2.95 1.74
N GLU A 104 -28.15 -2.93 1.92
CA GLU A 104 -28.79 -2.23 3.04
C GLU A 104 -28.30 -2.80 4.38
N ARG A 105 -28.31 -4.13 4.52
CA ARG A 105 -27.81 -4.82 5.72
C ARG A 105 -26.33 -4.52 5.97
N PHE A 106 -25.48 -4.67 4.96
CA PHE A 106 -24.05 -4.39 5.04
C PHE A 106 -23.80 -2.95 5.47
N ASN A 107 -24.44 -1.99 4.80
CA ASN A 107 -24.27 -0.57 5.07
C ASN A 107 -24.70 -0.21 6.50
N GLN A 108 -25.86 -0.69 6.93
CA GLN A 108 -26.40 -0.39 8.26
C GLN A 108 -25.54 -1.01 9.37
N LEU A 109 -25.26 -2.31 9.30
CA LEU A 109 -24.58 -3.02 10.39
C LEU A 109 -23.12 -2.58 10.54
N VAL A 110 -22.40 -2.44 9.42
CA VAL A 110 -20.99 -2.04 9.46
C VAL A 110 -20.84 -0.58 9.87
N ALA A 111 -21.72 0.33 9.40
CA ALA A 111 -21.69 1.72 9.84
C ALA A 111 -21.95 1.85 11.35
N ALA A 112 -22.92 1.11 11.88
CA ALA A 112 -23.19 1.08 13.33
C ALA A 112 -21.98 0.57 14.13
N GLU A 113 -21.31 -0.50 13.66
CA GLU A 113 -20.11 -1.04 14.31
C GLU A 113 -18.94 -0.05 14.28
N ILE A 114 -18.73 0.67 13.17
CA ILE A 114 -17.70 1.73 13.07
C ILE A 114 -17.95 2.82 14.12
N LEU A 115 -19.19 3.29 14.25
CA LEU A 115 -19.56 4.30 15.23
C LEU A 115 -19.32 3.81 16.67
N GLN A 116 -19.77 2.59 16.98
CA GLN A 116 -19.56 1.98 18.30
C GLN A 116 -18.06 1.83 18.65
N LEU A 117 -17.23 1.41 17.70
CA LEU A 117 -15.79 1.31 17.90
C LEU A 117 -15.12 2.67 18.09
N ALA A 118 -15.62 3.71 17.41
CA ALA A 118 -15.14 5.08 17.57
C ALA A 118 -15.48 5.63 18.97
N GLU A 119 -16.68 5.36 19.47
CA GLU A 119 -17.13 5.77 20.81
C GLU A 119 -16.40 5.03 21.94
N THR A 120 -16.11 3.74 21.76
CA THR A 120 -15.42 2.90 22.77
C THR A 120 -13.89 3.10 22.79
N ASN A 121 -13.38 4.20 22.24
CA ASN A 121 -11.96 4.55 22.14
C ASN A 121 -11.08 3.50 21.42
N GLN A 122 -11.69 2.63 20.61
CA GLN A 122 -11.02 1.64 19.77
C GLN A 122 -10.74 2.20 18.36
N LYS A 123 -10.22 3.44 18.31
CA LYS A 123 -10.07 4.23 17.07
C LYS A 123 -9.32 3.51 15.95
N GLN A 124 -8.28 2.74 16.25
CA GLN A 124 -7.52 1.98 15.25
C GLN A 124 -8.37 0.86 14.61
N LYS A 125 -9.21 0.19 15.40
CA LYS A 125 -10.11 -0.85 14.87
C LYS A 125 -11.23 -0.22 14.04
N ALA A 126 -11.79 0.90 14.51
CA ALA A 126 -12.81 1.65 13.78
C ALA A 126 -12.31 2.03 12.37
N GLU A 127 -11.07 2.51 12.24
CA GLU A 127 -10.50 2.83 10.93
C GLU A 127 -10.21 1.63 10.06
N ALA A 128 -9.67 0.56 10.64
CA ALA A 128 -9.42 -0.67 9.88
C ALA A 128 -10.73 -1.27 9.37
N LEU A 129 -11.84 -1.08 10.08
CA LEU A 129 -13.18 -1.46 9.65
C LEU A 129 -13.72 -0.47 8.60
N GLN A 130 -13.52 0.83 8.79
CA GLN A 130 -13.91 1.87 7.85
C GLN A 130 -13.20 1.72 6.49
N ASP A 131 -11.91 1.40 6.48
CA ASP A 131 -11.15 1.12 5.25
C ASP A 131 -11.71 -0.10 4.50
N ARG A 132 -12.09 -1.16 5.23
CA ARG A 132 -12.75 -2.34 4.64
C ARG A 132 -14.13 -2.02 4.10
N TYR A 133 -14.92 -1.28 4.86
CA TYR A 133 -16.23 -0.78 4.44
C TYR A 133 -16.11 -0.03 3.12
N TRP A 134 -15.29 1.02 3.05
CA TRP A 134 -15.14 1.82 1.83
C TRP A 134 -14.60 1.01 0.64
N SER A 135 -13.64 0.10 0.86
CA SER A 135 -13.13 -0.79 -0.19
C SER A 135 -14.25 -1.61 -0.84
N ILE A 136 -15.14 -2.20 -0.03
CA ILE A 136 -16.29 -2.97 -0.52
C ILE A 136 -17.32 -2.05 -1.16
N SER A 137 -17.61 -0.90 -0.55
CA SER A 137 -18.55 0.10 -1.07
C SER A 137 -18.16 0.59 -2.46
N TYR A 138 -16.89 0.89 -2.72
CA TYR A 138 -16.42 1.27 -4.05
C TYR A 138 -16.61 0.12 -5.06
N CYS A 139 -16.28 -1.12 -4.66
CA CYS A 139 -16.48 -2.28 -5.52
C CYS A 139 -17.97 -2.50 -5.81
N TYR A 140 -18.85 -2.39 -4.81
CA TYR A 140 -20.29 -2.56 -4.97
C TYR A 140 -20.87 -1.51 -5.91
N ASN A 141 -20.51 -0.24 -5.72
CA ASN A 141 -20.98 0.85 -6.57
C ASN A 141 -20.53 0.69 -8.03
N GLU A 142 -19.30 0.22 -8.26
CA GLU A 142 -18.77 0.06 -9.63
C GLU A 142 -19.21 -1.24 -10.31
N LEU A 143 -19.18 -2.35 -9.58
CA LEU A 143 -19.33 -3.70 -10.13
C LEU A 143 -20.70 -4.30 -9.83
N GLY A 144 -21.35 -3.89 -8.74
CA GLY A 144 -22.54 -4.52 -8.17
C GLY A 144 -23.72 -4.54 -9.14
N GLY A 145 -24.01 -3.42 -9.81
CA GLY A 145 -25.09 -3.32 -10.80
C GLY A 145 -24.93 -4.24 -12.02
N SER A 146 -23.71 -4.75 -12.26
CA SER A 146 -23.39 -5.70 -13.34
C SER A 146 -23.33 -7.17 -12.88
N CYS A 147 -23.73 -7.47 -11.64
CA CYS A 147 -23.66 -8.79 -11.05
C CYS A 147 -25.05 -9.28 -10.64
N HIS A 148 -25.47 -10.44 -11.15
CA HIS A 148 -26.75 -11.07 -10.78
C HIS A 148 -26.67 -11.93 -9.51
N SER A 149 -25.50 -12.01 -8.87
CA SER A 149 -25.28 -12.78 -7.64
C SER A 149 -24.06 -12.25 -6.89
N PHE A 150 -24.03 -12.50 -5.58
CA PHE A 150 -22.86 -12.22 -4.74
C PHE A 150 -21.62 -13.00 -5.21
N ASP A 151 -21.77 -14.24 -5.68
CA ASP A 151 -20.64 -15.04 -6.17
C ASP A 151 -19.96 -14.39 -7.38
N LEU A 152 -20.75 -13.89 -8.34
CA LEU A 152 -20.21 -13.17 -9.49
C LEU A 152 -19.53 -11.86 -9.07
N PHE A 153 -20.10 -11.14 -8.11
CA PHE A 153 -19.47 -9.97 -7.53
C PHE A 153 -18.12 -10.30 -6.87
N ALA A 154 -18.09 -11.34 -6.04
CA ALA A 154 -16.87 -11.81 -5.38
C ALA A 154 -15.79 -12.22 -6.39
N GLN A 155 -16.17 -12.89 -7.48
CA GLN A 155 -15.25 -13.22 -8.58
C GLN A 155 -14.68 -11.97 -9.25
N LYS A 156 -15.53 -10.98 -9.59
CA LYS A 156 -15.07 -9.72 -10.19
C LYS A 156 -14.16 -8.91 -9.25
N LEU A 157 -14.48 -8.87 -7.96
CA LEU A 157 -13.62 -8.24 -6.95
C LEU A 157 -12.26 -8.92 -6.90
N LEU A 158 -12.21 -10.26 -6.87
CA LEU A 158 -10.95 -11.01 -6.87
C LEU A 158 -10.14 -10.81 -8.16
N ASN A 159 -10.80 -10.58 -9.30
CA ASN A 159 -10.12 -10.30 -10.55
C ASN A 159 -9.35 -8.97 -10.55
N LEU A 160 -9.68 -8.03 -9.65
CA LEU A 160 -8.89 -6.81 -9.44
C LEU A 160 -7.45 -7.11 -8.95
N PHE A 161 -7.20 -8.33 -8.49
CA PHE A 161 -5.92 -8.78 -7.95
C PHE A 161 -5.15 -9.72 -8.90
N ASN A 162 -5.57 -9.81 -10.17
CA ASN A 162 -4.85 -10.59 -11.16
C ASN A 162 -3.68 -9.79 -11.72
N ASP A 163 -2.47 -10.27 -11.48
CA ASP A 163 -1.20 -9.65 -11.91
C ASP A 163 -0.67 -10.35 -13.16
N ASP A 164 -1.45 -10.27 -14.24
CA ASP A 164 -1.19 -11.04 -15.46
C ASP A 164 -0.31 -10.29 -16.48
N SER A 165 0.07 -9.02 -16.23
CA SER A 165 0.81 -8.24 -17.23
C SER A 165 1.90 -7.31 -16.66
N ARG A 166 3.05 -7.29 -17.33
CA ARG A 166 4.18 -6.39 -17.01
C ARG A 166 3.94 -4.90 -17.35
N LYS A 167 2.83 -4.56 -18.03
CA LYS A 167 2.50 -3.17 -18.41
C LYS A 167 1.25 -2.66 -17.68
N GLN A 168 0.81 -3.34 -16.63
CA GLN A 168 -0.30 -2.88 -15.82
C GLN A 168 0.12 -1.72 -14.92
N ILE A 169 -0.83 -0.85 -14.62
CA ILE A 169 -0.75 0.10 -13.51
C ILE A 169 -0.99 -0.70 -12.23
N VAL A 170 -0.10 -0.55 -11.26
CA VAL A 170 -0.11 -1.35 -10.05
C VAL A 170 -0.50 -0.48 -8.86
N PHE A 171 -1.54 -0.88 -8.14
CA PHE A 171 -1.97 -0.26 -6.90
C PHE A 171 -1.54 -1.15 -5.73
N SER A 172 -0.83 -0.63 -4.74
CA SER A 172 -0.37 -1.42 -3.59
C SER A 172 -0.52 -0.67 -2.28
N SER A 173 -0.84 -1.40 -1.20
CA SER A 173 -0.64 -0.82 0.13
C SER A 173 0.86 -0.69 0.40
N ILE A 174 1.26 0.31 1.20
CA ILE A 174 2.66 0.51 1.58
C ILE A 174 3.22 -0.75 2.27
N HIS A 175 2.38 -1.44 3.05
CA HIS A 175 2.70 -2.70 3.72
C HIS A 175 3.12 -3.82 2.77
N ARG A 176 2.63 -3.81 1.52
CA ARG A 176 2.89 -4.84 0.52
C ARG A 176 3.86 -4.42 -0.57
N ALA A 177 4.10 -3.12 -0.72
CA ALA A 177 5.03 -2.58 -1.70
C ALA A 177 6.52 -2.88 -1.39
N LYS A 178 6.83 -3.52 -0.25
CA LYS A 178 8.22 -3.87 0.09
C LYS A 178 8.77 -4.86 -0.94
N GLY A 179 9.79 -4.44 -1.69
CA GLY A 179 10.38 -5.23 -2.78
C GLY A 179 9.83 -4.87 -4.16
N ASP A 180 8.70 -4.17 -4.24
CA ASP A 180 8.22 -3.57 -5.49
C ASP A 180 8.98 -2.27 -5.76
N GLU A 181 9.27 -1.98 -7.02
CA GLU A 181 9.87 -0.71 -7.42
C GLU A 181 9.41 -0.33 -8.83
N SER A 182 9.23 0.96 -9.07
CA SER A 182 8.87 1.47 -10.40
C SER A 182 9.66 2.73 -10.74
N ASP A 183 9.82 2.97 -12.04
CA ASP A 183 10.36 4.22 -12.55
C ASP A 183 9.53 5.43 -12.08
N ARG A 184 8.19 5.29 -12.06
CA ARG A 184 7.25 6.33 -11.59
C ARG A 184 6.39 5.80 -10.46
N CYS A 185 6.43 6.48 -9.33
CA CYS A 185 5.65 6.13 -8.15
C CYS A 185 4.79 7.30 -7.69
N PHE A 186 3.53 7.02 -7.32
CA PHE A 186 2.61 7.98 -6.74
C PHE A 186 2.27 7.56 -5.31
N ILE A 187 2.51 8.44 -4.34
CA ILE A 187 2.07 8.23 -2.96
C ILE A 187 0.71 8.90 -2.80
N LEU A 188 -0.35 8.10 -2.76
CA LEU A 188 -1.71 8.56 -2.54
C LEU A 188 -1.93 8.89 -1.07
N LYS A 189 -2.58 10.03 -0.81
CA LYS A 189 -2.84 10.60 0.52
C LYS A 189 -1.53 10.81 1.28
N ALA A 190 -0.55 11.38 0.59
CA ALA A 190 0.79 11.63 1.12
C ALA A 190 0.78 12.54 2.36
N ASP A 191 -0.23 13.40 2.47
CA ASP A 191 -0.50 14.28 3.62
C ASP A 191 -0.91 13.55 4.89
N CYS A 192 -1.24 12.25 4.80
CA CYS A 192 -1.48 11.40 5.97
C CYS A 192 -0.22 10.71 6.48
N LEU A 193 0.91 10.85 5.78
CA LEU A 193 2.14 10.16 6.10
C LEU A 193 3.13 11.10 6.82
N PRO A 194 3.83 10.58 7.84
CA PRO A 194 3.62 9.31 8.53
C PRO A 194 2.31 9.33 9.33
N TYR A 195 1.64 8.18 9.47
CA TYR A 195 0.34 8.13 10.13
C TYR A 195 0.46 8.00 11.66
N VAL A 196 0.99 9.04 12.32
CA VAL A 196 1.41 8.99 13.73
C VAL A 196 0.33 9.39 14.75
N ASP A 197 -0.73 10.09 14.33
CA ASP A 197 -1.76 10.63 15.24
C ASP A 197 -2.43 9.58 16.15
N LYS A 198 -2.40 8.32 15.72
CA LYS A 198 -2.99 7.19 16.45
C LYS A 198 -1.97 6.23 17.03
N ALA A 199 -0.68 6.54 16.90
CA ALA A 199 0.38 5.78 17.54
C ALA A 199 0.41 6.12 19.04
N LYS A 200 0.28 5.08 19.88
CA LYS A 200 0.31 5.21 21.35
C LYS A 200 1.67 4.89 21.95
N LYS A 201 2.52 4.19 21.20
CA LYS A 201 3.83 3.70 21.64
C LYS A 201 4.92 4.17 20.68
N SER A 202 6.12 4.40 21.19
CA SER A 202 7.28 4.85 20.40
C SER A 202 7.56 3.94 19.19
N TRP A 203 7.52 2.62 19.37
CA TRP A 203 7.72 1.67 18.28
C TRP A 203 6.64 1.75 17.19
N GLN A 204 5.41 2.20 17.50
CA GLN A 204 4.36 2.40 16.49
C GLN A 204 4.66 3.62 15.64
N ILE A 205 5.21 4.67 16.25
CA ILE A 205 5.68 5.87 15.56
C ILE A 205 6.83 5.48 14.62
N GLU A 206 7.82 4.74 15.13
CA GLU A 206 8.94 4.23 14.32
C GLU A 206 8.47 3.36 13.15
N GLN A 207 7.47 2.51 13.35
CA GLN A 207 6.87 1.73 12.27
C GLN A 207 6.28 2.61 11.16
N GLU A 208 5.57 3.69 11.48
CA GLU A 208 5.00 4.59 10.47
C GLU A 208 6.09 5.37 9.72
N TYR A 209 7.20 5.72 10.39
CA TYR A 209 8.39 6.26 9.69
C TYR A 209 9.03 5.24 8.76
N ASN A 210 9.14 3.99 9.18
CA ASN A 210 9.65 2.92 8.32
C ASN A 210 8.73 2.72 7.11
N LEU A 211 7.42 2.83 7.27
CA LEU A 211 6.46 2.79 6.15
C LEU A 211 6.65 3.98 5.21
N LEU A 212 6.84 5.20 5.73
CA LEU A 212 7.14 6.38 4.92
C LEU A 212 8.44 6.20 4.12
N TYR A 213 9.51 5.70 4.75
CA TYR A 213 10.76 5.38 4.08
C TYR A 213 10.56 4.34 2.97
N VAL A 214 9.81 3.26 3.26
CA VAL A 214 9.45 2.25 2.25
C VAL A 214 8.73 2.93 1.08
N ALA A 215 7.73 3.77 1.35
CA ALA A 215 6.95 4.44 0.32
C ALA A 215 7.81 5.33 -0.59
N ILE A 216 8.64 6.20 -0.01
CA ILE A 216 9.54 7.10 -0.77
C ILE A 216 10.49 6.29 -1.66
N THR A 217 11.06 5.21 -1.13
CA THR A 217 12.09 4.42 -1.83
C THR A 217 11.53 3.41 -2.84
N ARG A 218 10.22 3.39 -3.11
CA ARG A 218 9.67 2.58 -4.22
C ARG A 218 9.89 3.24 -5.59
N ALA A 219 10.10 4.56 -5.61
CA ALA A 219 10.38 5.32 -6.82
C ALA A 219 11.86 5.20 -7.25
N LYS A 220 12.11 4.90 -8.52
CA LYS A 220 13.45 4.93 -9.11
C LYS A 220 13.78 6.29 -9.72
N LYS A 221 12.86 6.86 -10.51
CA LYS A 221 13.11 8.09 -11.29
C LYS A 221 12.21 9.24 -10.87
N GLU A 222 10.91 9.00 -10.73
CA GLU A 222 9.90 10.02 -10.44
C GLU A 222 9.05 9.60 -9.25
N LEU A 223 8.96 10.48 -8.26
CA LEU A 223 8.10 10.36 -7.09
C LEU A 223 7.09 11.51 -7.07
N TYR A 224 5.81 11.17 -7.07
CA TYR A 224 4.72 12.12 -7.00
C TYR A 224 3.96 11.98 -5.68
N LEU A 225 3.87 13.06 -4.92
CA LEU A 225 3.09 13.13 -3.69
C LEU A 225 1.69 13.64 -4.02
N VAL A 226 0.68 12.83 -3.73
CA VAL A 226 -0.72 13.14 -4.02
C VAL A 226 -1.44 13.34 -2.68
N PRO A 227 -1.65 14.57 -2.21
CA PRO A 227 -2.41 14.82 -0.99
C PRO A 227 -3.89 14.45 -1.17
N PHE A 228 -4.67 14.41 -0.09
CA PHE A 228 -6.12 14.20 -0.16
C PHE A 228 -6.80 15.16 -1.15
N GLY A 229 -7.63 14.60 -2.04
CA GLY A 229 -8.64 15.36 -2.76
C GLY A 229 -9.83 15.63 -1.84
N LYS A 230 -10.33 16.87 -1.77
CA LYS A 230 -11.56 17.20 -1.02
C LYS A 230 -12.83 16.57 -1.63
N ASN A 231 -12.72 15.93 -2.80
CA ASN A 231 -13.77 15.16 -3.45
C ASN A 231 -13.17 13.84 -3.96
N ASP A 232 -13.67 12.70 -3.46
CA ASP A 232 -13.30 11.35 -3.95
C ASP A 232 -13.80 11.07 -5.38
N SER A 233 -14.63 11.95 -5.95
CA SER A 233 -15.06 11.90 -7.34
C SER A 233 -13.93 12.39 -8.24
N VAL A 234 -13.07 11.45 -8.66
CA VAL A 234 -12.07 11.72 -9.69
C VAL A 234 -12.78 11.93 -11.03
N VAL A 235 -12.86 13.17 -11.49
CA VAL A 235 -13.42 13.51 -12.81
C VAL A 235 -12.32 13.29 -13.85
N TYR A 236 -12.52 12.34 -14.75
CA TYR A 236 -11.62 12.11 -15.88
C TYR A 236 -11.72 13.26 -16.88
N SER A 237 -10.60 13.92 -17.15
CA SER A 237 -10.43 14.87 -18.26
C SER A 237 -9.19 14.46 -19.06
N PRO A 238 -9.35 13.97 -20.30
CA PRO A 238 -8.21 13.56 -21.11
C PRO A 238 -7.32 14.76 -21.49
N GLY A 239 -6.00 14.58 -21.44
CA GLY A 239 -5.03 15.53 -22.02
C GLY A 239 -4.64 16.72 -21.15
N VAL A 240 -4.91 16.70 -19.85
CA VAL A 240 -4.43 17.76 -18.92
C VAL A 240 -3.01 17.41 -18.45
N PRO A 241 -2.02 18.33 -18.55
CA PRO A 241 -0.70 18.13 -17.96
C PRO A 241 -0.81 17.80 -16.47
N LEU A 242 0.13 17.01 -15.95
CA LEU A 242 0.23 16.77 -14.52
C LEU A 242 0.41 18.12 -13.80
N GLU A 243 -0.60 18.55 -13.06
CA GLU A 243 -0.59 19.84 -12.40
C GLU A 243 0.27 19.72 -11.15
N VAL A 244 1.47 20.28 -11.22
CA VAL A 244 2.39 20.39 -10.09
C VAL A 244 1.90 21.53 -9.21
N LEU A 245 1.63 21.22 -7.96
CA LEU A 245 1.30 22.23 -6.96
C LEU A 245 2.58 22.93 -6.55
N ASP A 246 2.53 24.26 -6.43
CA ASP A 246 3.61 25.08 -5.87
C ASP A 246 3.64 24.92 -4.34
N LYS A 247 3.92 23.69 -3.91
CA LYS A 247 4.07 23.29 -2.52
C LYS A 247 5.32 22.42 -2.42
N PRO A 248 6.24 22.74 -1.49
CA PRO A 248 7.40 21.89 -1.26
C PRO A 248 6.94 20.52 -0.72
N PRO A 249 7.55 19.41 -1.16
CA PRO A 249 7.22 18.06 -0.66
C PRO A 249 7.20 17.94 0.87
N GLU A 250 8.04 18.72 1.55
CA GLU A 250 8.20 18.77 3.01
C GLU A 250 7.02 19.41 3.73
N GLU A 251 6.20 20.21 3.05
CA GLU A 251 4.95 20.71 3.62
C GLU A 251 3.79 19.71 3.52
N ILE A 252 3.93 18.70 2.66
CA ILE A 252 2.92 17.65 2.49
C ILE A 252 3.17 16.52 3.48
N ILE A 253 4.40 16.02 3.58
CA ILE A 253 4.75 14.94 4.50
C ILE A 253 5.16 15.53 5.84
N SER A 254 4.57 15.01 6.93
CA SER A 254 4.95 15.45 8.27
C SER A 254 6.26 14.78 8.71
N PHE A 255 7.38 15.45 8.49
CA PHE A 255 8.66 14.97 9.02
C PHE A 255 8.76 15.27 10.53
N PRO A 256 9.33 14.36 11.34
CA PRO A 256 9.57 14.67 12.73
C PRO A 256 10.66 15.74 12.81
N VAL A 257 10.49 16.68 13.71
CA VAL A 257 11.66 17.29 14.35
C VAL A 257 12.21 16.21 15.27
N LEU A 258 13.30 15.55 14.89
CA LEU A 258 13.98 14.63 15.81
C LEU A 258 14.27 15.42 17.09
N PRO A 259 13.77 15.00 18.27
CA PRO A 259 14.19 15.63 19.50
C PRO A 259 15.71 15.51 19.57
N GLU A 260 16.41 16.61 19.86
CA GLU A 260 17.83 16.58 20.12
C GLU A 260 18.07 15.46 21.14
N THR A 261 18.75 14.40 20.71
CA THR A 261 19.09 13.30 21.62
C THR A 261 20.06 13.90 22.61
N ASP A 262 19.60 14.18 23.82
CA ASP A 262 20.47 14.56 24.92
C ASP A 262 21.53 13.45 25.05
N SER A 263 22.78 13.83 24.80
CA SER A 263 23.89 12.92 24.55
C SER A 263 24.43 12.30 25.84
N ARG A 264 23.54 11.83 26.71
CA ARG A 264 23.82 11.19 27.99
C ARG A 264 22.78 10.12 28.24
N ASP A 265 22.87 9.02 27.50
CA ASP A 265 22.48 7.66 27.92
C ASP A 265 22.64 6.71 26.72
N LYS A 266 23.87 6.56 26.24
CA LYS A 266 24.27 5.41 25.43
C LYS A 266 25.33 4.63 26.19
N ALA A 267 24.88 3.82 27.14
CA ALA A 267 25.60 2.63 27.55
C ALA A 267 24.60 1.48 27.60
N THR A 268 24.93 0.41 26.88
CA THR A 268 24.27 -0.91 26.90
C THR A 268 22.94 -1.02 26.15
N GLN A 269 23.03 -1.35 24.85
CA GLN A 269 22.43 -2.53 24.22
C GLN A 269 22.41 -2.32 22.71
N SER A 270 23.31 -3.00 22.02
CA SER A 270 23.31 -3.14 20.56
C SER A 270 22.26 -4.19 20.17
N PRO A 271 21.26 -3.89 19.33
CA PRO A 271 20.45 -4.94 18.72
C PRO A 271 21.16 -5.45 17.46
N GLU A 272 21.57 -6.72 17.49
CA GLU A 272 22.04 -7.46 16.32
C GLU A 272 20.93 -7.53 15.26
N PHE A 273 21.26 -7.11 14.04
CA PHE A 273 20.42 -7.33 12.85
C PHE A 273 20.49 -8.82 12.47
N LEU A 274 19.47 -9.60 12.80
CA LEU A 274 19.27 -10.94 12.23
C LEU A 274 18.56 -10.82 10.88
N ILE A 275 19.36 -10.76 9.81
CA ILE A 275 18.92 -11.03 8.44
C ILE A 275 19.21 -12.50 8.17
N ASP A 276 18.21 -13.35 8.38
CA ASP A 276 18.27 -14.76 7.97
C ASP A 276 18.20 -14.83 6.44
N THR A 277 19.37 -14.98 5.82
CA THR A 277 19.53 -15.28 4.39
C THR A 277 20.15 -16.66 4.26
N LYS A 278 19.30 -17.69 4.22
CA LYS A 278 19.72 -19.00 3.68
C LYS A 278 19.35 -19.07 2.21
N ILE A 279 20.30 -18.67 1.38
CA ILE A 279 20.45 -19.13 0.01
C ILE A 279 21.44 -20.30 0.10
N GLU A 280 20.96 -21.54 0.05
CA GLU A 280 21.83 -22.71 -0.18
C GLU A 280 21.67 -23.14 -1.64
N SER A 281 22.63 -22.69 -2.45
CA SER A 281 22.91 -23.24 -3.78
C SER A 281 23.76 -24.51 -3.64
N GLN A 282 23.36 -25.51 -4.41
CA GLN A 282 23.97 -26.82 -4.61
C GLN A 282 25.49 -26.82 -4.81
N GLN A 283 26.15 -27.86 -4.31
CA GLN A 283 27.25 -28.52 -5.02
C GLN A 283 27.25 -30.03 -4.75
N CYS A 284 27.37 -30.78 -5.85
CA CYS A 284 27.59 -32.22 -5.92
C CYS A 284 28.86 -32.64 -5.16
N ASP A 285 28.87 -33.84 -4.58
CA ASP A 285 29.58 -34.97 -5.21
C ASP A 285 29.42 -36.30 -4.45
N GLU A 286 29.25 -37.34 -5.27
CA GLU A 286 29.66 -38.75 -5.13
C GLU A 286 29.23 -39.62 -3.92
N LYS A 287 28.33 -40.55 -4.24
CA LYS A 287 28.12 -41.90 -3.67
C LYS A 287 29.44 -42.70 -3.57
N PRO A 288 29.59 -43.70 -2.66
CA PRO A 288 28.84 -44.95 -2.83
C PRO A 288 28.51 -45.84 -1.59
N LYS A 289 27.53 -46.71 -1.84
CA LYS A 289 27.31 -48.10 -1.38
C LYS A 289 26.71 -48.37 0.01
N ASP A 290 25.54 -49.02 -0.07
CA ASP A 290 25.10 -50.24 0.61
C ASP A 290 25.44 -50.42 2.08
N THR A 291 24.42 -50.49 2.93
CA THR A 291 24.13 -51.68 3.77
C THR A 291 22.73 -51.58 4.35
N VAL A 292 21.93 -52.61 4.06
CA VAL A 292 20.64 -52.93 4.67
C VAL A 292 20.89 -53.51 6.06
N VAL A 293 20.30 -52.97 7.12
CA VAL A 293 19.93 -53.73 8.34
C VAL A 293 18.66 -53.12 8.95
N GLN A 294 17.57 -53.89 8.91
CA GLN A 294 16.43 -53.78 9.81
C GLN A 294 16.88 -54.09 11.24
N LEU A 295 16.37 -53.40 12.25
CA LEU A 295 15.98 -54.02 13.53
C LEU A 295 15.05 -53.10 14.33
N SER A 296 13.99 -53.74 14.80
CA SER A 296 12.81 -53.26 15.50
C SER A 296 12.97 -53.21 17.03
N LEU A 297 12.02 -52.52 17.68
CA LEU A 297 11.66 -52.52 19.12
C LEU A 297 12.62 -51.70 20.00
N PHE A 298 12.18 -50.76 20.84
CA PHE A 298 10.97 -50.66 21.68
C PHE A 298 10.38 -49.25 21.66
#